data_AF-A0A961RB65-F1
#
_entry.id   AF-A0A961RB65-F1
#
_cell.length_a   1.000
_cell.length_b   1.000
_cell.length_c   1.000
_cell.angle_alpha   90.00
_cell.angle_beta   90.00
_cell.angle_gamma   90.00
#
_symmetry.space_group_name_H-M   'P 1'
#
loop_
_entity.id
_entity.type
_entity.pdbx_description
1 polymer ?
#
loop_
_entity_poly.entity_id
_entity_poly.type
_entity_poly.pdbx_seq_one_letter_code
_entity_poly.pdbx_strand_id
1 'polypeptide(L)'
;MDTADTTAEKPDVERLEAEPVNSPKVRQPLYAARKKVFPKRASGQFRQFKWLIMAITLGIYYLTPWLRWDRGPHAPDQAILLDMANRRFYFFF
;
A
#
# COMPACT_ATOMS: atom_id res chain seq x y z
N MET A 1 -57.34 28.42 -68.54
CA MET A 1 -56.06 27.92 -69.08
C MET A 1 -55.30 27.37 -67.88
N ASP A 2 -55.44 26.08 -67.68
CA ASP A 2 -54.86 25.29 -66.59
C ASP A 2 -53.34 25.16 -66.75
N THR A 3 -52.60 25.15 -65.63
CA THR A 3 -51.43 24.28 -65.46
C THR A 3 -51.23 24.01 -63.97
N ALA A 4 -51.30 22.73 -63.62
CA ALA A 4 -51.37 22.16 -62.30
C ALA A 4 -50.04 22.19 -61.52
N ASP A 5 -50.13 22.50 -60.23
CA ASP A 5 -49.06 22.28 -59.26
C ASP A 5 -49.05 20.80 -58.87
N THR A 6 -48.13 20.02 -59.45
CA THR A 6 -47.87 18.64 -59.06
C THR A 6 -46.80 18.65 -57.98
N THR A 7 -47.21 18.79 -56.72
CA THR A 7 -46.34 18.54 -55.57
C THR A 7 -46.43 17.06 -55.22
N ALA A 8 -45.35 16.32 -55.49
CA ALA A 8 -45.23 14.90 -55.19
C ALA A 8 -45.50 14.61 -53.70
N GLU A 9 -46.56 13.88 -53.41
CA GLU A 9 -46.89 13.35 -52.09
C GLU A 9 -45.84 12.32 -51.69
N LYS A 10 -44.94 12.73 -50.78
CA LYS A 10 -43.98 11.82 -50.16
C LYS A 10 -44.77 10.88 -49.24
N PRO A 11 -44.52 9.57 -49.26
CA PRO A 11 -45.27 8.64 -48.42
C PRO A 11 -45.15 9.06 -46.96
N ASP A 12 -46.29 9.18 -46.28
CA ASP A 12 -46.37 9.54 -44.87
C ASP A 12 -45.86 8.36 -44.05
N VAL A 13 -44.56 8.37 -43.75
CA VAL A 13 -43.92 7.34 -42.94
C VAL A 13 -44.27 7.62 -41.48
N GLU A 14 -45.26 6.90 -40.95
CA GLU A 14 -45.66 6.95 -39.55
C GLU A 14 -44.49 6.52 -38.65
N ARG A 15 -43.86 7.50 -37.99
CA ARG A 15 -42.78 7.25 -37.04
C ARG A 15 -43.39 6.91 -35.69
N LEU A 16 -43.37 5.62 -35.38
CA LEU A 16 -43.76 5.13 -34.07
C LEU A 16 -42.62 5.40 -33.07
N GLU A 17 -42.89 6.25 -32.08
CA GLU A 17 -42.00 6.53 -30.93
C GLU A 17 -41.90 5.27 -30.05
N ALA A 18 -41.10 4.30 -30.47
CA ALA A 18 -40.82 3.12 -29.68
C ALA A 18 -39.79 3.44 -28.59
N GLU A 19 -40.21 3.42 -27.32
CA GLU A 19 -39.27 3.60 -26.21
C GLU A 19 -38.44 2.31 -26.02
N PRO A 20 -37.09 2.37 -26.15
CA PRO A 20 -36.28 1.18 -25.99
C PRO A 20 -36.22 0.78 -24.51
N VAL A 21 -36.75 -0.41 -24.20
CA VAL A 21 -36.75 -1.02 -22.85
C VAL A 21 -35.37 -1.16 -22.20
N ASN A 22 -34.30 -1.05 -23.00
CA ASN A 22 -32.92 -1.14 -22.54
C ASN A 22 -32.14 0.16 -22.80
N SER A 23 -32.80 1.32 -22.71
CA SER A 23 -32.17 2.64 -22.81
C SER A 23 -31.14 2.85 -21.70
N PRO A 24 -29.93 3.39 -21.98
CA PRO A 24 -28.95 3.74 -20.96
C PRO A 24 -29.50 4.66 -19.87
N LYS A 25 -30.55 5.45 -20.17
CA LYS A 25 -31.21 6.35 -19.21
C LYS A 25 -32.09 5.60 -18.20
N VAL A 26 -32.55 4.39 -18.54
CA VAL A 26 -33.50 3.59 -17.74
C VAL A 26 -32.76 2.47 -16.97
N ARG A 27 -31.54 2.11 -17.40
CA ARG A 27 -30.75 1.04 -16.77
C ARG A 27 -30.28 1.44 -15.36
N GLN A 28 -30.74 0.70 -14.36
CA GLN A 28 -30.21 0.75 -13.00
C GLN A 28 -28.79 0.12 -12.95
N PRO A 29 -27.87 0.67 -12.15
CA PRO A 29 -26.53 0.09 -11.99
C PRO A 29 -26.63 -1.29 -11.33
N LEU A 30 -26.09 -2.32 -12.00
CA LEU A 30 -26.07 -3.70 -11.51
C LEU A 30 -25.05 -3.95 -10.39
N TYR A 31 -24.14 -3.01 -10.16
CA TYR A 31 -23.06 -3.14 -9.18
C TYR A 31 -22.99 -1.91 -8.28
N ALA A 32 -22.64 -2.15 -7.02
CA ALA A 32 -22.36 -1.09 -6.08
C ALA A 32 -21.12 -0.29 -6.50
N ALA A 33 -21.18 1.04 -6.41
CA ALA A 33 -20.04 1.89 -6.64
C ALA A 33 -18.92 1.58 -5.63
N ARG A 34 -17.68 1.49 -6.10
CA ARG A 34 -16.50 1.26 -5.25
C ARG A 34 -16.40 2.37 -4.21
N LYS A 35 -16.42 2.01 -2.92
CA LYS A 35 -16.08 2.93 -1.83
C LYS A 35 -14.58 3.22 -1.87
N LYS A 36 -14.21 4.51 -1.86
CA LYS A 36 -12.80 4.93 -1.77
C LYS A 36 -12.26 4.54 -0.39
N VAL A 37 -11.21 3.74 -0.36
CA VAL A 37 -10.51 3.36 0.87
C VAL A 37 -9.38 4.35 1.08
N PHE A 38 -9.41 5.07 2.19
CA PHE A 38 -8.35 6.01 2.57
C PHE A 38 -7.46 5.38 3.66
N PRO A 39 -6.16 5.65 3.67
CA PRO A 39 -5.26 5.14 4.69
C PRO A 39 -5.66 5.68 6.06
N LYS A 40 -5.82 4.77 7.04
CA LYS A 40 -6.08 5.15 8.43
C LYS A 40 -4.76 5.59 9.07
N ARG A 41 -4.80 6.66 9.87
CA ARG A 41 -3.63 7.17 10.60
C ARG A 41 -3.05 6.08 11.50
N ALA A 42 -1.78 5.74 11.27
CA ALA A 42 -1.06 4.75 12.05
C ALA A 42 -0.28 5.41 13.21
N SER A 43 -1.01 5.81 14.26
CA SER A 43 -0.46 6.35 15.50
C SER A 43 -0.86 5.49 16.70
N GLY A 44 0.01 5.35 17.69
CA GLY A 44 -0.32 4.63 18.93
C GLY A 44 0.91 4.15 19.70
N GLN A 45 0.67 3.77 20.96
CA GLN A 45 1.69 3.31 21.91
C GLN A 45 2.47 2.09 21.40
N PHE A 46 1.77 1.11 20.83
CA PHE A 46 2.40 -0.10 20.28
C PHE A 46 3.41 0.18 19.17
N ARG A 47 3.15 1.20 18.33
CA ARG A 47 4.08 1.58 17.26
C ARG A 47 5.36 2.17 17.87
N GLN A 48 5.23 3.09 18.81
CA GLN A 48 6.37 3.67 19.51
C GLN A 48 7.17 2.58 20.23
N PHE A 49 6.50 1.66 20.92
CA PHE A 49 7.13 0.53 21.58
C PHE A 49 7.90 -0.38 20.60
N LYS A 50 7.30 -0.71 19.45
CA LYS A 50 7.98 -1.45 18.38
C LYS A 50 9.24 -0.73 17.93
N TRP A 51 9.16 0.57 17.62
CA TRP A 51 10.31 1.34 17.16
C TRP A 51 11.38 1.47 18.25
N LEU A 52 10.98 1.59 19.52
CA LEU A 52 11.89 1.61 20.65
C LEU A 52 12.66 0.29 20.75
N ILE A 53 11.97 -0.86 20.79
CA ILE A 53 12.61 -2.17 20.81
C ILE A 53 13.51 -2.34 19.59
N MET A 54 13.01 -1.99 18.40
CA MET A 54 13.78 -2.10 17.17
C MET A 54 15.06 -1.26 17.24
N ALA A 55 14.99 -0.02 17.72
CA ALA A 55 16.16 0.83 17.87
C ALA A 55 17.16 0.25 18.89
N ILE A 56 16.67 -0.28 20.01
CA ILE A 56 17.51 -0.91 21.04
C ILE A 56 18.22 -2.14 20.49
N THR A 57 17.50 -3.09 19.87
CA THR A 57 18.08 -4.32 19.36
C THR A 57 19.05 -4.06 18.20
N LEU A 58 18.72 -3.10 17.35
CA LEU A 58 19.59 -2.64 16.26
C LEU A 58 20.84 -1.96 16.82
N GLY A 59 20.69 -1.14 17.86
CA GLY A 59 21.80 -0.53 18.59
C GLY A 59 22.72 -1.59 19.18
N ILE A 60 22.18 -2.62 19.84
CA ILE A 60 22.99 -3.73 20.34
C ILE A 60 23.72 -4.42 19.18
N TYR A 61 23.03 -4.78 18.10
CA TYR A 61 23.65 -5.46 16.96
C TYR A 61 24.78 -4.65 16.30
N TYR A 62 24.59 -3.34 16.10
CA TYR A 62 25.54 -2.47 15.42
C TYR A 62 26.47 -1.67 16.34
N LEU A 63 26.40 -1.78 17.65
CA LEU A 63 27.36 -1.10 18.54
C LEU A 63 28.25 -2.09 19.27
N THR A 64 27.73 -3.29 19.56
CA THR A 64 28.45 -4.31 20.31
C THR A 64 29.86 -4.64 19.79
N PRO A 65 30.11 -4.85 18.48
CA PRO A 65 31.45 -5.23 18.04
C PRO A 65 32.47 -4.08 18.07
N TRP A 66 32.02 -2.83 18.28
CA TRP A 66 32.89 -1.66 18.46
C TRP A 66 33.08 -1.28 19.93
N LEU A 67 32.35 -1.89 20.85
CA LEU A 67 32.49 -1.62 22.27
C LEU A 67 33.78 -2.27 22.77
N ARG A 68 34.78 -1.45 23.06
CA ARG A 68 36.06 -1.89 23.63
C ARG A 68 35.95 -2.00 25.15
N TRP A 69 36.53 -3.04 25.71
CA TRP A 69 36.56 -3.36 27.13
C TRP A 69 37.90 -3.99 27.51
N ASP A 70 38.65 -3.29 28.36
CA ASP A 70 39.97 -3.75 28.82
C ASP A 70 39.81 -4.87 29.86
N ARG A 71 40.46 -6.01 29.62
CA ARG A 71 40.44 -7.21 30.48
C ARG A 71 41.83 -7.56 31.03
N GLY A 72 42.79 -6.64 30.89
CA GLY A 72 44.16 -6.81 31.32
C GLY A 72 45.12 -7.30 30.22
N PRO A 73 46.41 -7.42 30.54
CA PRO A 73 47.45 -7.71 29.55
C PRO A 73 47.20 -9.02 28.80
N HIS A 74 47.46 -9.01 27.49
CA HIS A 74 47.35 -10.17 26.59
C HIS A 74 45.92 -10.69 26.33
N ALA A 75 44.88 -10.02 26.82
CA ALA A 75 43.49 -10.34 26.50
C ALA A 75 42.96 -9.42 25.38
N PRO A 76 42.09 -9.92 24.47
CA PRO A 76 41.39 -9.07 23.51
C PRO A 76 40.56 -8.01 24.22
N ASP A 77 40.46 -6.82 23.66
CA ASP A 77 39.82 -5.66 24.31
C ASP A 77 38.39 -5.42 23.81
N GLN A 78 37.66 -6.45 23.36
CA GLN A 78 36.28 -6.31 22.86
C GLN A 78 35.25 -6.76 23.92
N ALA A 79 34.19 -6.00 24.17
CA ALA A 79 33.24 -6.31 25.24
C ALA A 79 32.54 -7.68 25.10
N ILE A 80 32.15 -8.03 23.87
CA ILE A 80 31.54 -9.32 23.53
C ILE A 80 32.34 -9.92 22.36
N LEU A 81 33.04 -11.02 22.61
CA LEU A 81 33.89 -11.69 21.61
C LEU A 81 33.71 -13.20 21.67
N LEU A 82 33.45 -13.80 20.50
CA LEU A 82 33.48 -15.24 20.30
C LEU A 82 34.84 -15.65 19.74
N ASP A 83 35.68 -16.24 20.58
CA ASP A 83 36.97 -16.81 20.19
C ASP A 83 36.81 -18.30 19.87
N MET A 84 36.73 -18.62 18.58
CA MET A 84 36.61 -20.00 18.11
C MET A 84 37.93 -20.78 18.21
N ALA A 85 39.07 -20.10 18.14
CA ALA A 85 40.39 -20.75 18.17
C ALA A 85 40.68 -21.31 19.55
N ASN A 86 40.42 -20.53 20.60
CA ASN A 86 40.60 -20.96 21.98
C ASN A 86 39.32 -21.55 22.60
N ARG A 87 38.20 -21.60 21.86
CA ARG A 87 36.87 -22.06 22.33
C ARG A 87 36.37 -21.26 23.55
N ARG A 88 36.57 -19.93 23.52
CA ARG A 88 36.23 -19.02 24.61
C ARG A 88 35.14 -18.04 24.17
N PHE A 89 34.23 -17.74 25.08
CA PHE A 89 33.23 -16.69 24.92
C PHE A 89 33.51 -15.61 25.96
N TYR A 90 33.74 -14.38 25.52
CA TYR A 90 34.01 -13.24 26.40
C TYR A 90 32.77 -12.35 26.52
N PHE A 91 32.41 -11.98 27.76
CA PHE A 91 31.31 -11.06 28.08
C PHE A 91 31.71 -10.16 29.27
N PHE A 92 32.23 -8.96 29.00
CA PHE A 92 32.56 -7.90 29.98
C PHE A 92 33.53 -8.23 31.13
N PHE A 93 33.74 -9.48 31.57
CA PHE A 93 34.70 -9.88 32.60
C PHE A 93 35.32 -11.25 32.31
#